data_AF-A0AAP0PR91-F1
#
_entry.id   AF-A0AAP0PR91-F1
#
_cell.length_a   1.000
_cell.length_b   1.000
_cell.length_c   1.000
_cell.angle_alpha   90.00
_cell.angle_beta   90.00
_cell.angle_gamma   90.00
#
_symmetry.space_group_name_H-M   'P 1'
#
loop_
_entity.id
_entity.type
_entity.pdbx_description
1 polymer ?
#
loop_
_entity_poly.entity_id
_entity_poly.type
_entity_poly.pdbx_seq_one_letter_code
_entity_poly.pdbx_strand_id
1 'polypeptide(L)'
;MLNVVVKELRQRCHGKWPLVVLNKKRYWSLMKDPSNRELLEEWTKQDVLYTTPNGSNDDWYWIYAAVKLKCLLVSNDEMRDHIFELLRRNFFLKWKERHQVHFIFRKGSLQLQMPPPYSVVMQESEKGHGMCLLQTGATMRHLELGFAFLGQFLTNILMKIQ
;
A
#
# COMPACT_ATOMS: atom_id res chain seq x y z
N MET A 1 0.89 -6.59 -17.91
CA MET A 1 0.87 -5.33 -17.11
C MET A 1 1.38 -5.56 -15.69
N LEU A 2 0.77 -6.46 -14.90
CA LEU A 2 1.18 -6.74 -13.51
C LEU A 2 2.64 -7.24 -13.38
N ASN A 3 3.08 -8.13 -14.29
CA ASN A 3 4.46 -8.61 -14.34
C ASN A 3 5.50 -7.47 -14.45
N VAL A 4 5.20 -6.44 -15.24
CA VAL A 4 6.10 -5.30 -15.45
C VAL A 4 6.29 -4.54 -14.14
N VAL A 5 5.22 -4.33 -13.37
CA VAL A 5 5.27 -3.68 -12.06
C VAL A 5 6.10 -4.50 -11.07
N VAL A 6 5.84 -5.80 -10.97
CA VAL A 6 6.59 -6.69 -10.07
C VAL A 6 8.08 -6.72 -10.40
N LYS A 7 8.44 -6.82 -11.68
CA LYS A 7 9.84 -6.79 -12.15
C LYS A 7 10.53 -5.47 -11.82
N GLU A 8 9.87 -4.35 -12.11
CA GLU A 8 10.39 -3.01 -11.80
C GLU A 8 10.63 -2.83 -10.29
N LEU A 9 9.66 -3.24 -9.46
CA LEU A 9 9.79 -3.18 -8.00
C LEU A 9 10.94 -4.07 -7.50
N ARG A 10 11.08 -5.28 -8.04
CA ARG A 10 12.18 -6.18 -7.68
C ARG A 10 13.54 -5.59 -8.02
N GLN A 11 13.68 -4.92 -9.17
CA GLN A 11 14.92 -4.23 -9.54
C GLN A 11 15.25 -3.08 -8.59
N ARG A 12 14.25 -2.26 -8.23
CA ARG A 12 14.45 -1.15 -7.29
C ARG A 12 14.70 -1.59 -5.85
N CYS A 13 14.12 -2.73 -5.43
CA CYS A 13 14.23 -3.26 -4.07
C CYS A 13 15.40 -4.24 -3.90
N HIS A 14 16.49 -4.08 -4.66
CA HIS A 14 17.70 -4.91 -4.57
C HIS A 14 17.43 -6.43 -4.67
N GLY A 15 16.51 -6.83 -5.54
CA GLY A 15 16.18 -8.24 -5.77
C GLY A 15 15.12 -8.81 -4.83
N LYS A 16 14.65 -8.06 -3.82
CA LYS A 16 13.55 -8.47 -2.94
C LYS A 16 12.23 -8.49 -3.72
N TRP A 17 11.44 -9.53 -3.48
CA TRP A 17 10.12 -9.65 -4.10
C TRP A 17 9.08 -8.79 -3.37
N PRO A 18 8.21 -8.07 -4.10
CA PRO A 18 7.05 -7.45 -3.49
C PRO A 18 5.99 -8.51 -3.17
N LEU A 19 5.26 -8.32 -2.07
CA LEU A 19 4.05 -9.09 -1.79
C LEU A 19 2.94 -8.62 -2.74
N VAL A 20 2.40 -9.56 -3.52
CA VAL A 20 1.28 -9.35 -4.43
C VAL A 20 0.02 -9.88 -3.76
N VAL A 21 -0.97 -9.02 -3.55
CA VAL A 21 -2.28 -9.40 -3.01
C VAL A 21 -3.29 -9.38 -4.15
N LEU A 22 -3.97 -10.51 -4.40
CA LEU A 22 -5.01 -10.61 -5.42
C LEU A 22 -6.31 -11.16 -4.84
N ASN A 23 -7.43 -10.58 -5.28
CA ASN A 23 -8.73 -11.19 -5.08
C ASN A 23 -8.81 -12.55 -5.78
N LYS A 24 -9.37 -13.57 -5.12
CA LYS A 24 -9.53 -14.92 -5.69
C LYS A 24 -10.29 -14.94 -7.02
N LYS A 25 -11.30 -14.08 -7.22
CA LYS A 25 -11.99 -13.95 -8.52
C LYS A 25 -11.03 -13.49 -9.62
N ARG A 26 -10.18 -12.51 -9.32
CA ARG A 26 -9.19 -11.96 -10.25
C ARG A 26 -8.07 -12.95 -10.52
N TYR A 27 -7.61 -13.65 -9.49
CA TYR A 27 -6.65 -14.76 -9.63
C TYR A 27 -7.14 -15.81 -10.62
N TRP A 28 -8.37 -16.31 -10.45
CA TRP A 28 -8.96 -17.28 -11.38
C TRP A 28 -9.14 -16.72 -12.78
N SER A 29 -9.49 -15.43 -12.91
CA SER A 29 -9.57 -14.78 -14.21
C SER A 29 -8.21 -14.74 -14.93
N LEU A 30 -7.12 -14.49 -14.20
CA LEU A 30 -5.77 -14.45 -14.76
C LEU A 30 -5.24 -15.84 -15.09
N MET A 31 -5.58 -16.86 -14.29
CA MET A 31 -5.21 -18.26 -14.52
C MET A 31 -5.80 -18.85 -15.81
N LYS A 32 -6.86 -18.25 -16.37
CA LYS A 32 -7.44 -18.69 -17.65
C LYS A 32 -6.51 -18.43 -18.85
N ASP A 33 -5.63 -17.44 -18.74
CA ASP A 33 -4.64 -17.13 -19.77
C ASP A 33 -3.35 -17.94 -19.52
N PRO A 34 -2.96 -18.83 -20.45
CA PRO A 34 -1.75 -19.64 -20.31
C PRO A 34 -0.49 -18.81 -20.04
N SER A 35 -0.40 -17.60 -20.60
CA SER A 35 0.77 -16.72 -20.47
C SER A 35 0.95 -16.22 -19.04
N ASN A 36 -0.16 -16.04 -18.30
CA ASN A 36 -0.12 -15.59 -16.91
C ASN A 36 0.00 -16.76 -15.94
N ARG A 37 -0.40 -17.97 -16.35
CA ARG A 37 -0.42 -19.15 -15.50
C ARG A 37 0.97 -19.52 -14.99
N GLU A 38 1.95 -19.63 -15.87
CA GLU A 38 3.34 -19.96 -15.49
C GLU A 38 3.89 -18.96 -14.47
N LEU A 39 3.57 -17.67 -14.67
CA LEU A 39 4.01 -16.59 -13.79
C LEU A 39 3.29 -16.61 -12.43
N LEU A 40 2.00 -16.91 -12.39
CA LEU A 40 1.27 -17.03 -11.12
C LEU A 40 1.72 -18.26 -10.33
N GLU A 41 2.03 -19.36 -11.01
CA GLU A 41 2.62 -20.56 -10.40
C GLU A 41 4.01 -20.26 -9.83
N GLU A 42 4.85 -19.52 -10.56
CA GLU A 42 6.15 -19.04 -10.04
C GLU A 42 5.96 -18.18 -8.79
N TRP A 43 5.04 -17.21 -8.81
CA TRP A 43 4.80 -16.33 -7.67
C TRP A 43 4.24 -17.06 -6.45
N THR A 44 3.41 -18.08 -6.69
CA THR A 44 2.92 -18.95 -5.62
C THR A 44 4.07 -19.76 -5.01
N LYS A 45 4.98 -20.29 -5.85
CA LYS A 45 6.13 -21.08 -5.40
C LYS A 45 7.15 -20.23 -4.61
N GLN A 46 7.31 -18.97 -4.96
CA GLN A 46 8.20 -18.03 -4.27
C GLN A 46 7.59 -17.44 -2.99
N ASP A 47 6.35 -17.80 -2.65
CA ASP A 47 5.59 -17.25 -1.51
C ASP A 47 5.42 -15.72 -1.57
N VAL A 48 5.25 -15.19 -2.78
CA VAL A 48 5.09 -13.73 -3.02
C VAL A 48 3.68 -13.35 -3.41
N LEU A 49 2.79 -14.33 -3.62
CA LEU A 49 1.40 -14.12 -4.00
C LEU A 49 0.44 -14.59 -2.91
N TYR A 50 -0.36 -13.66 -2.39
CA TYR A 50 -1.46 -13.96 -1.48
C TYR A 50 -2.80 -13.81 -2.21
N THR A 51 -3.65 -14.83 -2.11
CA THR A 51 -5.02 -14.80 -2.65
C THR A 51 -6.04 -14.60 -1.53
N THR A 52 -6.85 -13.55 -1.61
CA THR A 52 -7.84 -13.25 -0.57
C THR A 52 -9.05 -14.20 -0.66
N PRO A 53 -9.66 -14.58 0.47
CA PRO A 53 -10.81 -15.48 0.47
C PRO A 53 -12.04 -14.84 -0.19
N ASN A 54 -12.90 -15.69 -0.78
CA ASN A 54 -14.13 -15.26 -1.44
C ASN A 54 -15.07 -14.56 -0.44
N GLY A 55 -15.66 -13.45 -0.84
CA GLY A 55 -16.63 -12.71 -0.02
C GLY A 55 -16.01 -11.70 0.95
N SER A 56 -14.68 -11.69 1.10
CA SER A 56 -13.96 -10.66 1.84
C SER A 56 -13.52 -9.51 0.91
N ASN A 57 -13.43 -8.29 1.46
CA ASN A 57 -12.86 -7.17 0.72
C ASN A 57 -11.32 -7.30 0.73
N ASP A 58 -10.71 -7.39 -0.45
CA ASP A 58 -9.26 -7.45 -0.62
C ASP A 58 -8.52 -6.20 -0.13
N ASP A 59 -9.21 -5.05 -0.07
CA ASP A 59 -8.66 -3.79 0.41
C ASP A 59 -8.04 -3.88 1.79
N TRP A 60 -8.72 -4.56 2.70
CA TRP A 60 -8.24 -4.70 4.07
C TRP A 60 -6.92 -5.47 4.16
N TYR A 61 -6.69 -6.43 3.27
CA TYR A 61 -5.50 -7.27 3.30
C TYR A 61 -4.25 -6.50 2.89
N TRP A 62 -4.31 -5.77 1.77
CA TRP A 62 -3.15 -5.00 1.31
C TRP A 62 -2.90 -3.76 2.16
N ILE A 63 -3.95 -3.09 2.68
CA ILE A 63 -3.76 -2.01 3.68
C ILE A 63 -3.11 -2.57 4.93
N TYR A 64 -3.62 -3.69 5.47
CA TYR A 64 -3.06 -4.31 6.67
C TYR A 64 -1.61 -4.70 6.51
N ALA A 65 -1.26 -5.37 5.40
CA ALA A 65 0.12 -5.77 5.13
C ALA A 65 1.03 -4.53 5.09
N ALA A 66 0.64 -3.48 4.38
CA ALA A 66 1.45 -2.27 4.23
C ALA A 66 1.60 -1.49 5.55
N VAL A 67 0.53 -1.37 6.35
CA VAL A 67 0.57 -0.72 7.66
C VAL A 67 1.41 -1.52 8.65
N LYS A 68 1.18 -2.83 8.76
CA LYS A 68 1.87 -3.70 9.72
C LYS A 68 3.37 -3.82 9.43
N LEU A 69 3.73 -3.93 8.15
CA LEU A 69 5.13 -4.05 7.72
C LEU A 69 5.81 -2.68 7.54
N LYS A 70 5.07 -1.57 7.69
CA LYS A 70 5.56 -0.20 7.47
C LYS A 70 6.25 -0.05 6.11
N CYS A 71 5.64 -0.61 5.05
CA CYS A 71 6.22 -0.66 3.71
C CYS A 71 5.42 0.16 2.69
N LEU A 72 5.96 0.31 1.49
CA LEU A 72 5.29 0.99 0.38
C LEU A 72 4.12 0.14 -0.14
N LEU A 73 3.03 0.82 -0.48
CA LEU A 73 1.87 0.23 -1.13
C LEU A 73 1.79 0.72 -2.57
N VAL A 74 1.84 -0.20 -3.53
CA VAL A 74 1.75 0.15 -4.96
C VAL A 74 0.31 -0.08 -5.42
N SER A 75 -0.44 1.01 -5.59
CA SER A 75 -1.84 0.97 -6.04
C SER A 75 -2.25 2.30 -6.65
N ASN A 76 -3.10 2.24 -7.67
CA ASN A 76 -3.77 3.41 -8.25
C ASN A 76 -5.16 3.65 -7.65
N ASP A 77 -5.57 2.86 -6.66
CA ASP A 77 -6.83 3.08 -5.97
C ASP A 77 -6.73 4.30 -5.06
N GLU A 78 -7.70 5.21 -5.14
CA GLU A 78 -7.72 6.41 -4.31
C GLU A 78 -8.27 6.18 -2.90
N MET A 79 -8.83 4.99 -2.63
CA MET A 79 -9.38 4.58 -1.34
C MET A 79 -10.45 5.56 -0.85
N ARG A 80 -11.35 5.95 -1.77
CA ARG A 80 -12.39 6.97 -1.54
C ARG A 80 -13.66 6.43 -0.88
N ASP A 81 -13.71 5.13 -0.62
CA ASP A 81 -14.91 4.50 -0.08
C ASP A 81 -15.18 4.94 1.35
N HIS A 82 -16.47 5.12 1.66
CA HIS A 82 -16.97 5.51 2.98
C HIS A 82 -16.53 4.54 4.09
N ILE A 83 -16.21 3.29 3.72
CA ILE A 83 -15.68 2.26 4.61
C ILE A 83 -14.37 2.72 5.27
N PHE A 84 -13.53 3.50 4.57
CA PHE A 84 -12.29 4.04 5.10
C PHE A 84 -12.49 5.23 6.04
N GLU A 85 -13.71 5.78 6.16
CA GLU A 85 -14.00 6.80 7.19
C GLU A 85 -13.93 6.23 8.61
N LEU A 86 -14.08 4.90 8.75
CA LEU A 86 -13.82 4.18 10.00
C LEU A 86 -12.35 4.30 10.44
N LEU A 87 -11.44 4.45 9.47
CA LEU A 87 -10.06 4.80 9.73
C LEU A 87 -10.05 6.30 10.00
N ARG A 88 -9.76 6.71 11.25
CA ARG A 88 -9.69 8.14 11.65
C ARG A 88 -9.05 8.98 10.54
N ARG A 89 -9.89 9.76 9.82
CA ARG A 89 -9.57 10.37 8.51
C ARG A 89 -8.17 10.98 8.41
N ASN A 90 -7.75 11.70 9.44
CA ASN A 90 -6.46 12.41 9.41
C ASN A 90 -5.23 11.49 9.42
N PHE A 91 -5.30 10.31 10.04
CA PHE A 91 -4.16 9.39 10.10
C PHE A 91 -4.02 8.58 8.82
N PHE A 92 -5.12 8.09 8.29
CA PHE A 92 -5.11 7.29 7.07
C PHE A 92 -4.67 8.11 5.86
N LEU A 93 -5.14 9.36 5.73
CA LEU A 93 -4.70 10.26 4.66
C LEU A 93 -3.19 10.52 4.70
N LYS A 94 -2.64 10.80 5.88
CA LYS A 94 -1.18 10.99 6.05
C LYS A 94 -0.38 9.70 5.83
N TRP A 95 -0.92 8.56 6.25
CA TRP A 95 -0.32 7.27 5.95
C TRP A 95 -0.27 7.06 4.43
N LYS A 96 -1.40 7.31 3.75
CA LYS A 96 -1.54 7.18 2.30
C LYS A 96 -0.54 8.06 1.57
N GLU A 97 -0.43 9.34 1.91
CA GLU A 97 0.56 10.28 1.34
C GLU A 97 2.01 9.79 1.46
N ARG A 98 2.33 9.07 2.54
CA ARG A 98 3.71 8.63 2.83
C ARG A 98 4.07 7.25 2.28
N HIS A 99 3.07 6.42 2.00
CA HIS A 99 3.27 4.99 1.67
C HIS A 99 2.71 4.59 0.31
N GLN A 100 1.73 5.32 -0.23
CA GLN A 100 1.15 4.99 -1.54
C GLN A 100 2.09 5.40 -2.67
N VAL A 101 2.30 4.47 -3.60
CA VAL A 101 3.03 4.64 -4.84
C VAL A 101 2.05 4.43 -5.99
N HIS A 102 1.82 5.47 -6.78
CA HIS A 102 1.02 5.36 -8.00
C HIS A 102 1.89 4.87 -9.16
N PHE A 103 1.28 4.21 -10.12
CA PHE A 103 1.95 3.76 -11.32
C PHE A 103 1.22 4.22 -12.58
N ILE A 104 1.98 4.72 -13.55
CA ILE A 104 1.44 5.21 -14.82
C ILE A 104 2.13 4.48 -15.95
N PHE A 105 1.34 3.96 -16.88
CA PHE A 105 1.85 3.41 -18.13
C PHE A 105 1.78 4.49 -19.21
N ARG A 106 2.94 4.95 -19.69
CA ARG A 106 3.05 5.94 -20.78
C ARG A 106 3.90 5.38 -21.90
N LYS A 107 3.34 5.28 -23.12
CA LYS A 107 4.05 4.84 -24.34
C LYS A 107 4.88 3.57 -24.14
N GLY A 108 4.34 2.59 -23.41
CA GLY A 108 5.02 1.31 -23.13
C GLY A 108 6.01 1.32 -21.95
N SER A 109 6.27 2.49 -21.33
CA SER A 109 7.10 2.60 -20.12
C SER A 109 6.25 2.67 -18.85
N LEU A 110 6.74 2.02 -17.79
CA LEU A 110 6.17 2.11 -16.44
C LEU A 110 6.86 3.24 -15.67
N GLN A 111 6.08 4.19 -15.16
CA GLN A 111 6.56 5.23 -14.25
C GLN A 111 5.93 5.04 -12.88
N LEU A 112 6.76 4.90 -11.85
CA LEU A 112 6.33 4.87 -10.45
C LEU A 112 6.43 6.28 -9.86
N GLN A 113 5.31 6.82 -9.40
CA GLN A 113 5.24 8.07 -8.65
C GLN A 113 5.43 7.76 -7.18
N MET A 114 6.63 8.02 -6.69
CA MET A 114 7.00 7.78 -5.30
C MET A 114 6.40 8.83 -4.38
N PRO A 115 6.05 8.49 -3.13
CA PRO A 115 5.67 9.47 -2.14
C PRO A 115 6.82 10.46 -1.90
N PRO A 116 6.53 11.74 -1.60
CA PRO A 116 7.56 12.74 -1.37
C PRO A 116 8.48 12.35 -0.21
N PRO A 117 9.79 12.66 -0.28
CA PRO A 117 10.74 12.33 0.77
C PRO A 117 10.55 13.19 2.04
N TYR A 118 9.67 14.19 1.99
CA TYR A 118 9.33 15.08 3.08
C TYR A 118 7.82 14.99 3.40
N SER A 119 7.46 15.29 4.64
CA SER A 119 6.06 15.38 5.08
C SER A 119 5.54 16.80 4.90
N VAL A 120 4.33 16.93 4.37
CA VAL A 120 3.63 18.22 4.24
C VAL A 120 2.92 18.54 5.55
N VAL A 121 3.71 18.78 6.60
CA VAL A 121 3.25 19.12 7.96
C VAL A 121 4.12 20.23 8.52
N MET A 122 3.69 20.87 9.61
CA MET A 122 4.52 21.80 10.35
C MET A 122 5.75 21.07 10.92
N GLN A 123 6.94 21.58 10.62
CA GLN A 123 8.20 20.98 11.04
C GLN A 123 9.05 22.02 11.80
N GLU A 124 9.62 21.58 12.92
CA GLU A 124 10.58 22.35 13.70
C GLU A 124 11.98 21.77 13.47
N SER A 125 12.92 22.62 13.07
CA SER A 125 14.32 22.22 12.90
C SER A 125 15.03 22.15 14.26
N GLU A 126 16.00 21.25 14.40
CA GLU A 126 16.88 21.18 15.57
C GLU A 126 17.59 22.51 15.88
N LYS A 127 17.76 23.37 14.87
CA LYS A 127 18.34 24.71 15.00
C LYS A 127 17.32 25.78 15.38
N GLY A 128 16.10 25.42 15.81
CA GLY A 128 15.04 26.35 16.20
C GLY A 128 14.37 27.12 15.05
N HIS A 129 14.68 26.77 13.80
CA HIS A 129 14.05 27.36 12.63
C HIS A 129 12.76 26.57 12.30
N GLY A 130 11.60 27.20 12.40
CA GLY A 130 10.32 26.58 12.03
C GLY A 130 10.03 26.73 10.54
N MET A 131 9.76 25.62 9.84
CA MET A 131 9.17 25.67 8.50
C MET A 131 7.66 25.49 8.63
N CYS A 132 6.92 26.59 8.46
CA CYS A 132 5.48 26.60 8.51
C CYS A 132 4.91 26.47 7.10
N LEU A 133 4.44 25.27 6.74
CA LEU A 133 3.53 25.09 5.62
C LEU A 133 2.12 25.35 6.16
N LEU A 134 1.40 26.33 5.61
CA LEU A 134 0.04 26.69 6.02
C LEU A 134 -0.96 25.60 5.61
N GLN A 135 -0.96 24.43 6.28
CA GLN A 135 -2.12 23.55 6.42
C GLN A 135 -2.07 22.80 7.76
N THR A 136 -3.23 22.68 8.38
CA THR A 136 -3.45 22.32 9.78
C THR A 136 -3.20 20.84 10.09
N GLY A 137 -2.46 20.59 11.17
CA GLY A 137 -2.75 19.50 12.10
C GLY A 137 -1.73 18.36 12.19
N ALA A 138 -1.35 18.03 13.43
CA ALA A 138 -0.57 16.91 13.97
C ALA A 138 0.96 16.89 13.75
N THR A 139 1.69 16.89 14.88
CA THR A 139 3.15 16.77 15.02
C THR A 139 3.62 15.32 14.81
N MET A 140 4.91 15.12 14.43
CA MET A 140 5.49 13.82 14.07
C MET A 140 5.26 12.70 15.10
N ARG A 141 5.34 12.98 16.41
CA ARG A 141 5.10 11.97 17.48
C ARG A 141 3.68 11.44 17.49
N HIS A 142 2.70 12.24 17.08
CA HIS A 142 1.31 11.79 16.98
C HIS A 142 1.11 10.81 15.81
N LEU A 143 1.94 10.87 14.77
CA LEU A 143 1.83 9.98 13.61
C LEU A 143 2.26 8.55 13.93
N GLU A 144 3.35 8.36 14.68
CA GLU A 144 3.81 7.02 15.06
C GLU A 144 2.80 6.29 15.94
N LEU A 145 2.25 6.98 16.94
CA LEU A 145 1.15 6.46 17.77
C LEU A 145 -0.10 6.16 16.93
N GLY A 146 -0.41 7.02 15.95
CA GLY A 146 -1.51 6.82 15.02
C GLY A 146 -1.35 5.58 14.14
N PHE A 147 -0.13 5.28 13.65
CA PHE A 147 0.14 4.10 12.84
C PHE A 147 0.05 2.80 13.65
N ALA A 148 0.48 2.81 14.92
CA ALA A 148 0.28 1.68 15.82
C ALA A 148 -1.22 1.40 16.05
N PHE A 149 -2.01 2.46 16.28
CA PHE A 149 -3.46 2.33 16.40
C PHE A 149 -4.11 1.80 15.13
N LEU A 150 -3.71 2.31 13.95
CA LEU A 150 -4.20 1.84 12.66
C LEU A 150 -3.92 0.34 12.46
N GLY A 151 -2.71 -0.11 12.80
CA GLY A 151 -2.35 -1.53 12.76
C GLY A 151 -3.20 -2.41 13.69
N GLN A 152 -3.44 -1.96 14.93
CA GLN A 152 -4.30 -2.67 15.87
C GLN A 152 -5.76 -2.72 15.41
N PHE A 153 -6.28 -1.61 14.90
CA PHE A 153 -7.64 -1.53 14.38
C PHE A 153 -7.86 -2.47 13.20
N LEU A 154 -6.94 -2.49 12.24
CA LEU A 154 -6.99 -3.40 11.09
C LEU A 154 -6.88 -4.88 11.52
N THR A 155 -6.06 -5.18 12.52
CA THR A 155 -5.98 -6.53 13.10
C THR A 155 -7.35 -6.98 13.64
N ASN A 156 -8.05 -6.09 14.36
CA ASN A 156 -9.37 -6.39 14.91
C ASN A 156 -10.44 -6.55 13.82
N ILE A 157 -10.35 -5.82 12.71
CA ILE A 157 -11.24 -6.00 11.56
C ILE A 157 -11.01 -7.37 10.92
N LEU A 158 -9.76 -7.71 10.62
CA LEU A 158 -9.43 -8.97 9.94
C LEU A 158 -9.79 -10.19 10.81
N MET A 159 -9.61 -10.13 12.13
CA MET A 159 -10.04 -11.22 13.03
C MET A 159 -11.57 -11.40 13.10
N LYS A 160 -12.37 -10.41 12.70
CA LYS A 160 -13.84 -10.51 12.66
C LYS A 160 -14.39 -10.99 11.31
N ILE A 161 -13.53 -11.10 10.29
CA ILE A 161 -13.91 -11.50 8.92
C ILE A 161 -13.56 -12.98 8.65
N GLN A 162 -12.84 -13.65 9.56
CA GLN A 162 -12.61 -15.10 9.55
C GLN A 162 -13.76 -15.84 10.25
#